data_AF-A0A1U9LIR3-F1
#
_entry.id   AF-A0A1U9LIR3-F1
#
_cell.length_a   1.000
_cell.length_b   1.000
_cell.length_c   1.000
_cell.angle_alpha   90.00
_cell.angle_beta   90.00
_cell.angle_gamma   90.00
#
_symmetry.space_group_name_H-M   'P 1'
#
loop_
_entity.id
_entity.type
_entity.pdbx_description
1 polymer ?
#
loop_
_entity_poly.entity_id
_entity_poly.type
_entity_poly.pdbx_seq_one_letter_code
_entity_poly.pdbx_strand_id
1 'polypeptide(L)'
;MPPALDSIDDPTSQSLSERKRILDAAKQALQAKMRDFHLSSDALAKDQPPREMIDKDAAGRLVGIYQAMPPRQAAAIFDVMDTHILVGIASQMDTRHLSAIMANMSPDRVNLISQFLVGVRTFPSHSVSSSEKAFSKKGQMPQMAPLIPSRQ
;
A
#
# COMPACT_ATOMS: atom_id res chain seq x y z
N MET A 1 14.76 -46.14 -55.95
CA MET A 1 13.89 -45.22 -55.19
C MET A 1 14.71 -44.58 -54.08
N PRO A 2 14.82 -43.23 -54.05
CA PRO A 2 15.40 -42.43 -52.96
C PRO A 2 14.33 -42.16 -51.87
N PRO A 3 14.58 -41.36 -50.81
CA PRO A 3 15.81 -41.10 -50.04
C PRO A 3 15.62 -41.28 -48.52
N ALA A 4 16.72 -41.12 -47.78
CA ALA A 4 16.77 -40.93 -46.33
C ALA A 4 15.90 -39.72 -45.89
N LEU A 5 15.04 -39.92 -44.89
CA LEU A 5 14.35 -38.84 -44.19
C LEU A 5 15.21 -38.41 -42.99
N ASP A 6 16.01 -37.39 -43.26
CA ASP A 6 16.09 -36.17 -42.46
C ASP A 6 16.24 -36.32 -40.94
N SER A 7 17.50 -36.39 -40.51
CA SER A 7 17.93 -35.86 -39.21
C SER A 7 17.81 -34.33 -39.22
N ILE A 8 16.59 -33.79 -39.16
CA ILE A 8 16.39 -32.36 -38.84
C ILE A 8 16.37 -32.25 -37.31
N ASP A 9 17.56 -32.27 -36.72
CA ASP A 9 17.73 -31.70 -35.39
C ASP A 9 17.70 -30.17 -35.58
N ASP A 10 16.48 -29.63 -35.53
CA ASP A 10 16.18 -28.26 -35.94
C ASP A 10 16.92 -27.27 -35.01
N PRO A 11 17.83 -26.42 -35.52
CA PRO A 11 18.56 -25.43 -34.71
C PRO A 11 17.62 -24.48 -33.96
N THR A 12 16.36 -24.37 -34.43
CA THR A 12 15.29 -23.63 -33.77
C THR A 12 14.94 -24.22 -32.40
N SER A 13 14.94 -25.55 -32.25
CA SER A 13 14.62 -26.24 -31.00
C SER A 13 15.66 -25.98 -29.90
N GLN A 14 16.95 -25.93 -30.25
CA GLN A 14 18.03 -25.58 -29.33
C GLN A 14 17.93 -24.12 -28.87
N SER A 15 17.65 -23.19 -29.80
CA SER A 15 17.51 -21.76 -29.48
C SER A 15 16.32 -21.45 -28.57
N LEU A 16 15.20 -22.18 -28.74
CA LEU A 16 14.02 -22.06 -27.88
C LEU A 16 14.27 -22.65 -26.50
N SER A 17 15.00 -23.76 -26.43
CA SER A 17 15.40 -24.40 -25.17
C SER A 17 16.28 -23.47 -24.33
N GLU A 18 17.21 -22.77 -24.96
CA GLU A 18 18.10 -21.82 -24.28
C GLU A 18 17.36 -20.57 -23.79
N ARG A 19 16.50 -19.97 -24.63
CA ARG A 19 15.64 -18.86 -24.22
C ARG A 19 14.73 -19.23 -23.05
N LYS A 20 14.17 -20.43 -23.06
CA LYS A 20 13.31 -20.95 -21.99
C LYS A 20 14.08 -21.07 -20.67
N ARG A 21 15.31 -21.58 -20.69
CA ARG A 21 16.18 -21.66 -19.50
C ARG A 21 16.46 -20.27 -18.90
N ILE A 22 16.75 -19.29 -19.74
CA ILE A 22 17.00 -17.91 -19.29
C ILE A 22 15.73 -17.30 -18.67
N LEU A 23 14.57 -17.52 -19.31
CA LEU A 23 13.28 -17.01 -18.81
C LEU A 23 12.89 -17.66 -17.48
N ASP A 24 13.09 -18.97 -17.34
CA ASP A 24 12.81 -19.70 -16.11
C ASP A 24 13.73 -19.24 -14.97
N ALA A 25 15.02 -19.02 -15.25
CA ALA A 25 15.96 -18.46 -14.29
C ALA A 25 15.56 -17.02 -13.87
N ALA A 26 15.14 -16.18 -14.81
CA ALA A 26 14.66 -14.83 -14.53
C ALA A 26 13.39 -14.84 -13.68
N LYS A 27 12.46 -15.77 -13.95
CA LYS A 27 11.23 -15.96 -13.18
C LYS A 27 11.53 -16.43 -11.75
N GLN A 28 12.47 -17.35 -11.58
CA GLN A 28 12.91 -17.82 -10.27
C GLN A 28 13.59 -16.70 -9.47
N ALA A 29 14.45 -15.90 -10.11
CA ALA A 29 15.08 -14.74 -9.47
C ALA A 29 14.04 -13.69 -9.05
N LEU A 30 13.01 -13.46 -9.88
CA LEU A 30 11.91 -12.56 -9.54
C LEU A 30 11.08 -13.09 -8.36
N GLN A 31 10.77 -14.39 -8.33
CA GLN A 31 10.07 -15.02 -7.20
C GLN A 31 10.89 -15.00 -5.91
N ALA A 32 12.22 -15.14 -5.99
CA ALA A 32 13.09 -14.97 -4.83
C ALA A 32 13.00 -13.54 -4.29
N LYS A 33 13.16 -12.53 -5.16
CA LYS A 33 13.03 -11.12 -4.77
C LYS A 33 11.66 -10.77 -4.19
N MET A 34 10.58 -11.32 -4.75
CA MET A 34 9.23 -11.14 -4.22
C MET A 34 9.10 -11.76 -2.82
N ARG A 35 9.60 -12.99 -2.62
CA ARG A 35 9.59 -13.64 -1.29
C ARG A 35 10.39 -12.84 -0.27
N ASP A 36 11.57 -12.37 -0.61
CA ASP A 36 12.41 -11.56 0.29
C ASP A 36 11.74 -10.22 0.63
N PHE A 37 11.10 -9.60 -0.36
CA PHE A 37 10.31 -8.38 -0.16
C PHE A 37 9.09 -8.63 0.74
N HIS A 38 8.38 -9.74 0.55
CA HIS A 38 7.25 -10.14 1.40
C HIS A 38 7.70 -10.43 2.83
N LEU A 39 8.76 -11.20 3.03
CA LEU A 39 9.32 -11.50 4.36
C LEU A 39 9.77 -10.22 5.08
N SER A 40 10.40 -9.30 4.35
CA SER A 40 10.82 -8.00 4.89
C SER A 40 9.62 -7.12 5.23
N SER A 41 8.57 -7.14 4.38
CA SER A 41 7.33 -6.40 4.62
C SER A 41 6.55 -6.97 5.81
N ASP A 42 6.46 -8.29 5.95
CA ASP A 42 5.80 -8.98 7.06
C ASP A 42 6.54 -8.75 8.39
N ALA A 43 7.88 -8.70 8.36
CA ALA A 43 8.68 -8.35 9.53
C ALA A 43 8.42 -6.90 9.98
N LEU A 44 8.27 -5.96 9.03
CA LEU A 44 7.91 -4.57 9.30
C LEU A 44 6.44 -4.39 9.72
N ALA A 45 5.58 -5.37 9.43
CA ALA A 45 4.15 -5.32 9.75
C ALA A 45 3.81 -5.76 11.18
N LYS A 46 4.61 -6.64 11.78
CA LYS A 46 4.36 -7.18 13.12
C LYS A 46 4.53 -6.16 14.25
N ASP A 47 5.26 -5.07 14.01
CA ASP A 47 5.60 -4.08 15.02
C ASP A 47 4.78 -2.78 14.90
N GLN A 48 3.63 -2.79 14.18
CA GLN A 48 2.78 -1.60 14.04
C GLN A 48 1.72 -1.51 15.12
N PRO A 49 1.57 -0.36 15.79
CA PRO A 49 0.24 -0.01 16.26
C PRO A 49 -0.67 0.08 15.02
N PRO A 50 -1.93 -0.41 15.09
CA PRO A 50 -2.88 -0.24 14.00
C PRO A 50 -2.83 1.21 13.54
N ARG A 51 -2.61 1.47 12.24
CA ARG A 51 -2.86 2.81 11.69
C ARG A 51 -4.25 3.18 12.18
N GLU A 52 -4.37 4.33 12.85
CA GLU A 52 -5.66 4.91 13.15
C GLU A 52 -6.44 4.88 11.84
N MET A 53 -7.43 3.98 11.78
CA MET A 53 -8.38 3.95 10.69
C MET A 53 -8.86 5.39 10.55
N ILE A 54 -8.90 5.92 9.33
CA ILE A 54 -9.37 7.28 9.08
C ILE A 54 -10.56 7.51 9.98
N ASP A 55 -10.47 8.53 10.84
CA ASP A 55 -11.51 8.84 11.79
C ASP A 55 -12.85 8.79 11.04
N LYS A 56 -13.79 7.98 11.54
CA LYS A 56 -15.04 7.72 10.82
C LYS A 56 -15.77 9.03 10.52
N ASP A 57 -15.61 10.03 11.39
CA ASP A 57 -16.16 11.36 11.21
C ASP A 57 -15.47 12.14 10.08
N ALA A 58 -14.15 12.00 9.95
CA ALA A 58 -13.38 12.60 8.85
C ALA A 58 -13.72 11.95 7.51
N ALA A 59 -13.85 10.63 7.47
CA ALA A 59 -14.29 9.89 6.29
C ALA A 59 -15.70 10.32 5.87
N GLY A 60 -16.65 10.41 6.81
CA GLY A 60 -18.01 10.86 6.55
C GLY A 60 -18.09 12.28 5.97
N ARG A 61 -17.28 13.22 6.46
CA ARG A 61 -17.19 14.58 5.88
C ARG A 61 -16.73 14.56 4.43
N LEU A 62 -15.71 13.76 4.11
CA LEU A 62 -15.22 13.62 2.74
C LEU A 62 -16.25 12.95 1.84
N VAL A 63 -16.94 11.91 2.31
CA VAL A 63 -18.06 11.30 1.59
C VAL A 63 -19.09 12.35 1.21
N GLY A 64 -19.52 13.21 2.15
CA GLY A 64 -20.49 14.27 1.88
C GLY A 64 -20.03 15.26 0.81
N ILE A 65 -18.77 15.68 0.85
CA ILE A 65 -18.18 16.60 -0.16
C ILE A 65 -18.23 15.97 -1.55
N TYR A 66 -17.77 14.72 -1.67
CA TYR A 66 -17.68 14.06 -2.97
C TYR A 66 -19.04 13.62 -3.51
N GLN A 67 -20.01 13.32 -2.65
CA GLN A 67 -21.39 13.05 -3.07
C GLN A 67 -22.11 14.29 -3.62
N ALA A 68 -21.79 15.48 -3.11
CA ALA A 68 -22.34 16.74 -3.60
C ALA A 68 -21.71 17.21 -4.92
N MET A 69 -20.60 16.60 -5.34
CA MET A 69 -19.86 16.94 -6.56
C MET A 69 -20.35 16.10 -7.76
N PRO A 70 -20.23 16.60 -9.01
CA PRO A 70 -20.49 15.78 -10.19
C PRO A 70 -19.64 14.49 -10.20
N PRO A 71 -20.22 13.31 -10.51
CA PRO A 71 -19.52 12.02 -10.41
C PRO A 71 -18.23 11.95 -11.22
N ARG A 72 -18.20 12.59 -12.39
CA ARG A 72 -17.02 12.66 -13.25
C ARG A 72 -15.87 13.46 -12.63
N GLN A 73 -16.17 14.53 -11.90
CA GLN A 73 -15.14 15.31 -11.21
C GLN A 73 -14.59 14.56 -10.01
N ALA A 74 -15.48 13.93 -9.22
CA ALA A 74 -15.06 13.09 -8.10
C ALA A 74 -14.19 11.91 -8.58
N ALA A 75 -14.55 11.28 -9.69
CA ALA A 75 -13.78 10.19 -10.30
C ALA A 75 -12.36 10.60 -10.66
N ALA A 76 -12.17 11.78 -11.28
CA ALA A 76 -10.85 12.28 -11.62
C ALA A 76 -9.95 12.47 -10.38
N ILE A 77 -10.53 12.90 -9.25
CA ILE A 77 -9.81 13.02 -7.98
C ILE A 77 -9.54 11.64 -7.39
N PHE A 78 -10.51 10.73 -7.44
CA PHE A 78 -10.38 9.37 -6.93
C PHE A 78 -9.34 8.56 -7.69
N ASP A 79 -9.16 8.78 -8.99
CA ASP A 79 -8.13 8.11 -9.79
C ASP A 79 -6.70 8.43 -9.33
N VAL A 80 -6.47 9.62 -8.77
CA VAL A 80 -5.13 10.06 -8.31
C VAL A 80 -4.96 10.05 -6.78
N MET A 81 -6.01 9.74 -6.03
CA MET A 81 -6.01 9.74 -4.55
C MET A 81 -5.13 8.64 -3.95
N ASP A 82 -4.61 8.82 -2.73
CA ASP A 82 -3.97 7.69 -2.02
C ASP A 82 -4.97 6.55 -1.78
N THR A 83 -4.50 5.32 -1.96
CA THR A 83 -5.36 4.13 -1.87
C THR A 83 -5.96 3.93 -0.49
N HIS A 84 -5.26 4.25 0.60
CA HIS A 84 -5.80 4.12 1.95
C HIS A 84 -6.97 5.07 2.18
N ILE A 85 -6.82 6.31 1.69
CA ILE A 85 -7.87 7.33 1.78
C ILE A 85 -9.09 6.93 0.94
N LEU A 86 -8.83 6.52 -0.30
CA LEU A 86 -9.86 6.09 -1.23
C LEU A 86 -10.70 4.94 -0.68
N VAL A 87 -10.06 3.89 -0.14
CA VAL A 87 -10.77 2.73 0.43
C VAL A 87 -11.55 3.14 1.68
N GLY A 88 -10.99 3.98 2.54
CA GLY A 88 -11.68 4.49 3.72
C GLY A 88 -12.97 5.25 3.36
N ILE A 89 -12.90 6.17 2.40
CA ILE A 89 -14.07 6.91 1.90
C ILE A 89 -15.06 5.97 1.22
N ALA A 90 -14.60 5.11 0.30
CA ALA A 90 -15.46 4.20 -0.45
C ALA A 90 -16.23 3.23 0.46
N SER A 91 -15.61 2.78 1.56
CA SER A 91 -16.25 1.88 2.53
C SER A 91 -17.42 2.51 3.30
N GLN A 92 -17.48 3.84 3.37
CA GLN A 92 -18.57 4.58 4.02
C GLN A 92 -19.53 5.23 3.03
N MET A 93 -19.23 5.17 1.74
CA MET A 93 -20.02 5.79 0.71
C MET A 93 -21.25 4.94 0.37
N ASP A 94 -22.39 5.60 0.17
CA ASP A 94 -23.58 4.94 -0.35
C ASP A 94 -23.33 4.29 -1.74
N THR A 95 -23.85 3.08 -1.92
CA THR A 95 -23.62 2.25 -3.11
C THR A 95 -24.00 2.96 -4.41
N ARG A 96 -25.06 3.76 -4.43
CA ARG A 96 -25.51 4.44 -5.64
C ARG A 96 -24.52 5.51 -6.07
N HIS A 97 -24.03 6.31 -5.12
CA HIS A 97 -23.04 7.36 -5.39
C HIS A 97 -21.70 6.75 -5.79
N LEU A 98 -21.24 5.72 -5.07
CA LEU A 98 -20.00 5.02 -5.38
C LEU A 98 -20.05 4.42 -6.80
N SER A 99 -21.17 3.79 -7.18
CA SER A 99 -21.35 3.23 -8.53
C SER A 99 -21.24 4.30 -9.63
N ALA A 100 -21.88 5.46 -9.43
CA ALA A 100 -21.83 6.56 -10.39
C ALA A 100 -20.41 7.13 -10.56
N ILE A 101 -19.64 7.21 -9.47
CA ILE A 101 -18.24 7.65 -9.50
C ILE A 101 -17.38 6.59 -10.19
N MET A 102 -17.48 5.31 -9.79
CA MET A 102 -16.70 4.21 -10.37
C MET A 102 -16.91 4.08 -11.89
N ALA A 103 -18.11 4.39 -12.40
CA ALA A 103 -18.39 4.39 -13.84
C ALA A 103 -17.56 5.42 -14.64
N ASN A 104 -17.02 6.45 -13.98
CA ASN A 104 -16.20 7.49 -14.60
C ASN A 104 -14.70 7.37 -14.24
N MET A 105 -14.32 6.37 -13.45
CA MET A 105 -12.94 6.13 -13.05
C MET A 105 -12.19 5.25 -14.05
N SER A 106 -10.88 5.20 -13.92
CA SER A 106 -10.06 4.22 -14.65
C SER A 106 -10.38 2.77 -14.25
N PRO A 107 -10.42 1.81 -15.18
CA PRO A 107 -10.74 0.41 -14.88
C PRO A 107 -9.82 -0.23 -13.83
N ASP A 108 -8.54 0.12 -13.85
CA ASP A 108 -7.55 -0.37 -12.89
C ASP A 108 -7.87 0.09 -11.47
N ARG A 109 -8.32 1.33 -11.30
CA ARG A 109 -8.67 1.88 -9.98
C ARG A 109 -9.97 1.29 -9.46
N VAL A 110 -10.97 1.10 -10.31
CA VAL A 110 -12.22 0.39 -9.99
C VAL A 110 -11.90 -1.01 -9.46
N ASN A 111 -11.11 -1.79 -10.20
CA ASN A 111 -10.73 -3.14 -9.81
C ASN A 111 -9.98 -3.15 -8.46
N LEU A 112 -9.06 -2.21 -8.29
CA LEU A 112 -8.30 -2.07 -7.05
C LEU A 112 -9.22 -1.81 -5.85
N ILE A 113 -10.15 -0.85 -5.93
CA ILE A 113 -11.11 -0.57 -4.84
C ILE A 113 -11.96 -1.81 -4.55
N SER A 114 -12.49 -2.47 -5.58
CA SER A 114 -13.32 -3.67 -5.41
C SER A 114 -12.58 -4.78 -4.66
N GLN A 115 -11.30 -5.01 -4.96
CA GLN A 115 -10.48 -6.00 -4.25
C GLN A 115 -10.31 -5.65 -2.76
N PHE A 116 -10.17 -4.38 -2.41
CA PHE A 116 -10.10 -3.94 -1.02
C PHE A 116 -11.45 -4.06 -0.30
N LEU A 117 -12.56 -3.66 -0.95
CA LEU A 117 -13.89 -3.72 -0.34
C LEU A 117 -14.36 -5.16 -0.07
N VAL A 118 -14.01 -6.11 -0.94
CA VAL A 118 -14.32 -7.54 -0.76
C VAL A 118 -13.32 -8.22 0.18
N GLY A 119 -12.22 -7.56 0.54
CA GLY A 119 -11.17 -8.11 1.42
C GLY A 119 -10.19 -9.05 0.73
N VAL A 120 -10.18 -9.12 -0.61
CA VAL A 120 -9.16 -9.84 -1.39
C VAL A 120 -7.79 -9.19 -1.24
N ARG A 121 -7.76 -7.85 -1.08
CA ARG A 121 -6.58 -7.08 -0.71
C ARG A 121 -6.77 -6.46 0.67
N THR A 122 -5.68 -6.44 1.44
CA THR A 122 -5.58 -5.73 2.71
C THR A 122 -4.35 -4.84 2.70
N PHE A 123 -4.36 -3.77 3.50
CA PHE A 123 -3.18 -2.93 3.61
C PHE A 123 -2.12 -3.64 4.46
N PRO A 124 -0.87 -3.73 3.97
CA PRO A 124 0.22 -4.18 4.81
C PRO A 124 0.44 -3.14 5.92
N SER A 125 0.39 -3.60 7.18
CA SER A 125 0.82 -2.79 8.32
C SER A 125 2.31 -2.44 8.10
N HIS A 126 2.72 -1.18 8.18
CA HIS A 126 4.12 -0.74 8.09
C HIS A 126 4.46 0.36 9.10
N SER A 127 5.15 0.00 10.21
CA SER A 127 5.41 0.89 11.35
C SER A 127 6.64 1.66 11.07
N VAL A 128 6.45 2.96 10.91
CA VAL A 128 7.56 3.85 11.13
C VAL A 128 7.67 4.05 12.63
N SER A 129 8.80 3.57 13.16
CA SER A 129 9.25 3.67 14.54
C SER A 129 9.12 5.10 15.09
N SER A 130 8.35 5.25 16.17
CA SER A 130 8.39 6.41 17.06
C SER A 130 9.60 6.29 17.98
N SER A 131 10.80 6.57 17.47
CA SER A 131 11.98 6.78 18.30
C SER A 131 12.02 8.22 18.81
N GLU A 132 11.18 8.56 19.81
CA GLU A 132 11.24 9.88 20.46
C GLU A 132 10.90 9.90 21.96
N LYS A 133 10.96 8.76 22.67
CA LYS A 133 10.71 8.72 24.14
C LYS A 133 11.87 8.21 24.99
N ALA A 134 13.11 8.51 24.61
CA ALA A 134 14.30 8.19 25.44
C ALA A 134 15.09 9.41 25.95
N PHE A 135 14.69 10.67 25.67
CA PHE A 135 15.45 11.86 26.12
C PHE A 135 14.74 12.74 27.15
N SER A 136 13.92 12.17 28.04
CA SER A 136 13.41 12.92 29.20
C SER A 136 13.54 12.13 30.50
N LYS A 137 14.78 11.79 30.85
CA LYS A 137 15.13 11.42 32.23
C LYS A 137 16.55 11.86 32.59
N LYS A 138 16.80 13.18 32.61
CA LYS A 138 17.86 13.77 33.46
C LYS A 138 17.64 15.27 33.63
N GLY A 139 17.18 15.68 34.81
CA GLY A 139 16.97 17.09 35.15
C GLY A 139 16.21 17.31 36.45
N GLN A 140 16.39 16.44 37.46
CA GLN A 140 15.95 16.75 38.82
C GLN A 140 17.09 17.53 39.49
N MET A 141 16.99 18.85 39.55
CA MET A 141 17.84 19.67 40.43
C MET A 141 17.18 19.78 41.82
N PRO A 142 17.96 19.77 42.91
CA PRO A 142 17.44 19.90 44.26
C PRO A 142 16.99 21.33 44.55
N GLN A 143 15.89 21.47 45.30
CA GLN A 143 15.41 22.75 45.82
C GLN A 143 16.41 23.32 46.83
N MET A 144 16.89 24.56 46.63
CA MET A 144 17.62 25.32 47.64
C MET A 144 16.72 26.45 48.14
N ALA A 145 16.55 26.49 49.47
CA ALA A 145 15.72 27.46 50.20
C ALA A 145 16.25 28.90 50.08
N PRO A 146 15.39 29.94 50.16
CA PRO A 146 15.85 31.32 50.19
C PRO A 146 16.26 31.72 51.62
N LEU A 147 17.53 32.13 51.80
CA LEU A 147 17.92 32.97 52.94
C LEU A 147 17.86 34.44 52.50
N ILE A 148 16.97 35.19 53.13
CA ILE A 148 16.90 36.66 53.09
C ILE A 148 18.10 37.22 53.88
N PRO A 149 18.59 38.44 53.57
CA PRO A 149 18.29 39.52 54.50
C PRO A 149 17.89 40.83 53.81
N SER A 150 16.88 41.44 54.40
CA SER A 150 16.35 42.77 54.09
C SER A 150 17.37 43.84 54.47
N ARG A 151 17.55 44.82 53.58
CA ARG A 151 18.30 46.05 53.84
C ARG A 151 17.30 47.11 54.32
N GLN A 152 17.34 47.45 55.60
CA GLN A 152 17.15 48.77 56.24
C GLN A 152 17.56 48.68 57.70
#